data_AF-A0AAX2UNN5-F1
#
_entry.id   AF-A0AAX2UNN5-F1
#
_cell.length_a   1.000
_cell.length_b   1.000
_cell.length_c   1.000
_cell.angle_alpha   90.00
_cell.angle_beta   90.00
_cell.angle_gamma   90.00
#
_symmetry.space_group_name_H-M   'P 1'
#
loop_
_entity.id
_entity.type
_entity.pdbx_description
1 polymer ?
#
loop_
_entity_poly.entity_id
_entity_poly.type
_entity_poly.pdbx_seq_one_letter_code
_entity_poly.pdbx_strand_id
1 'polypeptide(L)'
;MTALPLDETDLPIEETKKVEASRERFSAETLRRDLAINDADLDSAMTEQAGLYGFYSMQYAKAQFEADQAKIRAEVAKARAYKDVRSRLISKGAKFSEALLEAEVTLHPEYQDALELSAKYRMRAEMLRQSLEALKQRRDMLVQKGKSRLEELRGEVYLRGELSLADKKAHAKRKIAEAQGAMGDE
;
A
#
# COMPACT_ATOMS: atom_id res chain seq x y z
N MET A 1 -17.15 19.06 48.03
CA MET A 1 -17.59 17.84 47.31
C MET A 1 -16.80 17.78 46.03
N THR A 2 -16.19 16.62 45.80
CA THR A 2 -15.12 16.32 44.85
C THR A 2 -15.59 16.46 43.40
N ALA A 3 -14.84 17.16 42.57
CA ALA A 3 -15.03 17.15 41.12
C ALA A 3 -14.57 15.79 40.57
N LEU A 4 -15.50 15.05 39.96
CA LEU A 4 -15.18 13.86 39.17
C LEU A 4 -14.79 14.30 37.75
N PRO A 5 -13.77 13.68 37.13
CA PRO A 5 -13.31 14.02 35.79
C PRO A 5 -14.32 13.55 34.75
N LEU A 6 -14.53 14.39 33.74
CA LEU A 6 -15.34 14.06 32.56
C LEU A 6 -14.68 12.91 31.81
N ASP A 7 -15.47 11.87 31.56
CA ASP A 7 -15.13 10.68 30.79
C ASP A 7 -14.76 11.05 29.33
N GLU A 8 -13.65 10.51 28.84
CA GLU A 8 -12.99 10.87 27.58
C GLU A 8 -13.54 10.09 26.36
N THR A 9 -14.80 9.69 26.38
CA THR A 9 -15.37 8.79 25.36
C THR A 9 -16.59 9.36 24.65
N ASP A 10 -16.51 10.59 24.15
CA ASP A 10 -17.49 11.08 23.18
C ASP A 10 -16.81 12.03 22.17
N LEU A 11 -15.98 11.46 21.30
CA LEU A 11 -15.70 12.12 20.03
C LEU A 11 -16.96 11.99 19.15
N PRO A 12 -17.47 13.09 18.57
CA PRO A 12 -18.72 13.09 17.84
C PRO A 12 -18.64 12.15 16.61
N ILE A 13 -19.67 11.34 16.45
CA ILE A 13 -19.88 10.33 15.38
C ILE A 13 -19.70 10.92 13.95
N GLU A 14 -19.76 12.25 13.80
CA GLU A 14 -19.48 12.92 12.52
C GLU A 14 -17.99 12.98 12.15
N GLU A 15 -17.09 13.15 13.12
CA GLU A 15 -15.65 13.18 12.86
C GLU A 15 -15.12 11.81 12.45
N THR A 16 -15.61 10.74 13.08
CA THR A 16 -15.22 9.36 12.73
C THR A 16 -15.64 9.01 11.29
N LYS A 17 -16.86 9.36 10.87
CA LYS A 17 -17.33 9.17 9.48
C LYS A 17 -16.52 9.97 8.45
N LYS A 18 -16.08 11.18 8.80
CA LYS A 18 -15.29 12.03 7.90
C LYS A 18 -13.86 11.50 7.73
N VAL A 19 -13.29 10.94 8.81
CA VAL A 19 -11.98 10.25 8.78
C VAL A 19 -12.07 8.94 8.00
N GLU A 20 -13.14 8.17 8.13
CA GLU A 20 -13.39 6.96 7.33
C GLU A 20 -13.58 7.27 5.84
N ALA A 21 -14.41 8.25 5.50
CA ALA A 21 -14.61 8.69 4.11
C ALA A 21 -13.35 9.27 3.47
N SER A 22 -12.48 9.90 4.27
CA SER A 22 -11.15 10.36 3.86
C SER A 22 -10.20 9.19 3.57
N ARG A 23 -10.32 8.07 4.28
CA ARG A 23 -9.53 6.85 4.05
C ARG A 23 -10.05 6.03 2.87
N GLU A 24 -11.34 6.12 2.55
CA GLU A 24 -11.94 5.40 1.43
C GLU A 24 -11.51 5.90 0.04
N ARG A 25 -11.06 7.15 -0.08
CA ARG A 25 -10.55 7.69 -1.35
C ARG A 25 -9.07 7.36 -1.52
N PHE A 26 -8.83 6.34 -2.34
CA PHE A 26 -7.50 6.08 -2.91
C PHE A 26 -6.94 7.36 -3.55
N SER A 27 -5.74 7.75 -3.11
CA SER A 27 -4.96 8.86 -3.67
C SER A 27 -3.47 8.52 -3.62
N ALA A 28 -2.68 9.19 -4.45
CA ALA A 28 -1.23 9.02 -4.44
C ALA A 28 -0.64 9.44 -3.08
N GLU A 29 -1.21 10.46 -2.44
CA GLU A 29 -0.79 10.95 -1.13
C GLU A 29 -1.06 9.95 -0.01
N THR A 30 -2.22 9.27 -0.02
CA THR A 30 -2.52 8.21 0.94
C THR A 30 -1.61 7.01 0.72
N LEU A 31 -1.42 6.56 -0.52
CA LEU A 31 -0.51 5.46 -0.81
C LEU A 31 0.93 5.77 -0.37
N ARG A 32 1.43 6.99 -0.64
CA ARG A 32 2.77 7.40 -0.21
C ARG A 32 2.94 7.34 1.31
N ARG A 33 1.91 7.73 2.06
CA ARG A 33 1.92 7.66 3.53
C ARG A 33 1.93 6.21 4.01
N ASP A 34 1.07 5.37 3.45
CA ASP A 34 0.97 3.96 3.83
C ASP A 34 2.24 3.17 3.46
N LEU A 35 2.93 3.58 2.39
CA LEU A 35 4.20 2.96 1.99
C LEU A 35 5.39 3.37 2.86
N ALA A 36 5.27 4.44 3.65
CA ALA A 36 6.37 4.91 4.48
C ALA A 36 6.77 3.84 5.51
N ILE A 37 8.07 3.77 5.80
CA ILE A 37 8.62 2.92 6.84
C ILE A 37 9.20 3.85 7.90
N ASN A 38 8.76 3.67 9.15
CA ASN A 38 9.35 4.33 10.29
C ASN A 38 10.50 3.47 10.83
N ASP A 39 11.73 3.93 10.62
CA ASP A 39 12.92 3.19 11.06
C ASP A 39 13.06 3.11 12.59
N ALA A 40 12.45 4.04 13.33
CA ALA A 40 12.43 3.99 14.80
C ALA A 40 11.50 2.90 15.34
N ASP A 41 10.50 2.48 14.57
CA ASP A 41 9.49 1.49 14.96
C ASP A 41 9.22 0.48 13.84
N LEU A 42 10.20 -0.39 13.65
CA LEU A 42 10.16 -1.41 12.60
C LEU A 42 9.14 -2.51 12.91
N ASP A 43 8.89 -2.80 14.18
CA ASP A 43 7.97 -3.87 14.62
C ASP A 43 6.52 -3.53 14.27
N SER A 44 6.09 -2.29 14.51
CA SER A 44 4.79 -1.82 14.05
C SER A 44 4.69 -1.84 12.53
N ALA A 45 5.71 -1.37 11.82
CA ALA A 45 5.73 -1.33 10.36
C ALA A 45 5.64 -2.74 9.71
N MET A 46 6.25 -3.74 10.34
CA MET A 46 6.15 -5.16 9.96
C MET A 46 4.76 -5.73 10.24
N THR A 47 4.16 -5.40 11.38
CA THR A 47 2.82 -5.86 11.77
C THR A 47 1.75 -5.30 10.83
N GLU A 48 1.84 -4.02 10.48
CA GLU A 48 0.88 -3.33 9.63
C GLU A 48 0.93 -3.78 8.16
N GLN A 49 2.06 -4.30 7.69
CA GLN A 49 2.28 -4.66 6.29
C GLN A 49 1.21 -5.61 5.72
N ALA A 50 0.83 -6.64 6.48
CA ALA A 50 -0.18 -7.61 6.05
C ALA A 50 -1.58 -6.98 6.00
N GLY A 51 -1.90 -6.11 6.97
CA GLY A 51 -3.16 -5.37 7.02
C GLY A 51 -3.31 -4.41 5.84
N LEU A 52 -2.27 -3.64 5.53
CA LEU A 52 -2.24 -2.76 4.36
C LEU A 52 -2.42 -3.56 3.06
N TYR A 53 -1.69 -4.65 2.91
CA TYR A 53 -1.83 -5.51 1.72
C TYR A 53 -3.26 -6.06 1.57
N GLY A 54 -3.87 -6.53 2.65
CA GLY A 54 -5.25 -7.00 2.66
C GLY A 54 -6.26 -5.91 2.27
N PHE A 55 -6.11 -4.71 2.86
CA PHE A 55 -6.96 -3.55 2.56
C PHE A 55 -6.90 -3.18 1.07
N TYR A 56 -5.70 -2.96 0.53
CA TYR A 56 -5.53 -2.59 -0.89
C TYR A 56 -5.96 -3.73 -1.82
N SER A 57 -5.84 -5.00 -1.42
CA SER A 57 -6.28 -6.15 -2.22
C SER A 57 -7.80 -6.18 -2.36
N MET A 58 -8.53 -5.87 -1.29
CA MET A 58 -9.99 -5.77 -1.33
C MET A 58 -10.44 -4.59 -2.21
N GLN A 59 -9.78 -3.45 -2.09
CA GLN A 59 -10.06 -2.28 -2.92
C GLN A 59 -9.79 -2.56 -4.40
N TYR A 60 -8.69 -3.25 -4.72
CA TYR A 60 -8.38 -3.69 -6.08
C TYR A 60 -9.47 -4.61 -6.63
N ALA A 61 -9.90 -5.62 -5.88
CA ALA A 61 -10.95 -6.54 -6.31
C ALA A 61 -12.27 -5.83 -6.62
N LYS A 62 -12.67 -4.86 -5.79
CA LYS A 62 -13.85 -4.01 -6.03
C LYS A 62 -13.70 -3.18 -7.30
N ALA A 63 -12.57 -2.49 -7.47
CA ALA A 63 -12.31 -1.66 -8.65
C ALA A 63 -12.25 -2.49 -9.94
N GLN A 64 -11.69 -3.71 -9.87
CA GLN A 64 -11.66 -4.63 -11.00
C GLN A 64 -13.08 -5.05 -11.41
N PHE A 65 -13.93 -5.39 -10.44
CA PHE A 65 -15.34 -5.69 -10.71
C PHE A 65 -16.07 -4.49 -11.34
N GLU A 66 -15.86 -3.27 -10.84
CA GLU A 66 -16.42 -2.04 -11.43
C GLU A 66 -15.96 -1.85 -12.88
N ALA A 67 -14.68 -2.08 -13.18
CA ALA A 67 -14.12 -1.98 -14.52
C ALA A 67 -14.74 -3.01 -15.48
N ASP A 68 -14.90 -4.26 -15.04
CA ASP A 68 -15.51 -5.32 -15.84
C ASP A 68 -16.98 -5.03 -16.13
N GLN A 69 -17.73 -4.54 -15.13
CA GLN A 69 -19.11 -4.10 -15.30
C GLN A 69 -19.22 -2.92 -16.27
N ALA A 70 -18.35 -1.91 -16.15
CA ALA A 70 -18.35 -0.75 -17.04
C ALA A 70 -18.00 -1.14 -18.48
N LYS A 71 -17.09 -2.10 -18.67
CA LYS A 71 -16.79 -2.67 -19.99
C LYS A 71 -18.03 -3.32 -20.62
N ILE A 72 -18.76 -4.15 -19.87
CA ILE A 72 -20.01 -4.76 -20.35
C ILE A 72 -21.02 -3.68 -20.74
N ARG A 73 -21.16 -2.62 -19.94
CA ARG A 73 -22.05 -1.50 -20.25
C ARG A 73 -21.64 -0.76 -21.52
N ALA A 74 -20.35 -0.58 -21.77
CA ALA A 74 -19.85 0.03 -23.01
C ALA A 74 -20.20 -0.82 -24.25
N GLU A 75 -20.09 -2.16 -24.17
CA GLU A 75 -20.52 -3.04 -25.26
C GLU A 75 -22.03 -2.97 -25.51
N VAL A 76 -22.85 -2.88 -24.46
CA VAL A 76 -24.30 -2.69 -24.58
C VAL A 76 -24.62 -1.33 -25.21
N ALA A 77 -23.95 -0.26 -24.78
CA ALA A 77 -24.11 1.08 -25.34
C ALA A 77 -23.72 1.11 -26.83
N LYS A 78 -22.65 0.42 -27.20
CA LYS A 78 -22.23 0.26 -28.61
C LYS A 78 -23.32 -0.41 -29.44
N ALA A 79 -23.92 -1.49 -28.93
CA ALA A 79 -25.00 -2.20 -29.63
C ALA A 79 -26.27 -1.35 -29.78
N ARG A 80 -26.60 -0.52 -28.79
CA ARG A 80 -27.71 0.45 -28.86
C ARG A 80 -27.44 1.54 -29.89
N ALA A 81 -26.27 2.18 -29.79
CA ALA A 81 -25.80 3.17 -30.75
C ALA A 81 -25.84 2.64 -32.19
N TYR A 82 -25.44 1.38 -32.42
CA TYR A 82 -25.53 0.74 -33.73
C TYR A 82 -26.97 0.68 -34.26
N LYS A 83 -27.94 0.25 -33.43
CA LYS A 83 -29.36 0.21 -33.83
C LYS A 83 -29.90 1.60 -34.14
N ASP A 84 -29.55 2.59 -33.32
CA ASP A 84 -30.06 3.95 -33.43
C ASP A 84 -29.50 4.65 -34.67
N VAL A 85 -28.18 4.60 -34.87
CA VAL A 85 -27.50 5.16 -36.04
C VAL A 85 -28.01 4.50 -37.31
N ARG A 86 -28.13 3.17 -37.34
CA ARG A 86 -28.64 2.44 -38.51
C ARG A 86 -30.07 2.85 -38.84
N SER A 87 -30.96 2.92 -37.85
CA SER A 87 -32.35 3.34 -38.03
C SER A 87 -32.43 4.77 -38.57
N ARG A 88 -31.60 5.67 -38.04
CA ARG A 88 -31.50 7.09 -38.47
C ARG A 88 -30.98 7.24 -39.90
N LEU A 89 -30.04 6.40 -40.34
CA LEU A 89 -29.52 6.45 -41.72
C LEU A 89 -30.53 5.89 -42.71
N ILE A 90 -31.22 4.79 -42.35
CA ILE A 90 -32.31 4.22 -43.16
C ILE A 90 -33.46 5.22 -43.31
N SER A 91 -33.87 5.89 -42.22
CA SER A 91 -34.96 6.87 -42.27
C SER A 91 -34.65 8.09 -43.13
N LYS A 92 -33.36 8.42 -43.29
CA LYS A 92 -32.88 9.47 -44.20
C LYS A 92 -32.77 9.00 -45.66
N GLY A 93 -33.04 7.74 -45.96
CA GLY A 93 -32.87 7.14 -47.28
C GLY A 93 -31.41 7.08 -47.75
N ALA A 94 -30.45 7.22 -46.83
CA ALA A 94 -29.04 7.25 -47.16
C ALA A 94 -28.52 5.84 -47.44
N LYS A 95 -27.76 5.68 -48.54
CA LYS A 95 -26.91 4.51 -48.71
C LYS A 95 -25.69 4.68 -47.80
N PHE A 96 -25.44 3.70 -46.94
CA PHE A 96 -24.27 3.68 -46.06
C PHE A 96 -23.51 2.37 -46.23
N SER A 97 -22.20 2.43 -46.04
CA SER A 97 -21.36 1.24 -45.88
C SER A 97 -21.30 0.85 -44.40
N GLU A 98 -20.91 -0.40 -44.12
CA GLU A 98 -20.66 -0.82 -42.73
C GLU A 98 -19.55 0.02 -42.08
N ALA A 99 -18.52 0.43 -42.84
CA ALA A 99 -17.46 1.29 -42.33
C ALA A 99 -17.97 2.69 -41.91
N LEU A 100 -18.90 3.29 -42.68
CA LEU A 100 -19.51 4.56 -42.30
C LEU A 100 -20.39 4.40 -41.06
N LEU A 101 -21.14 3.30 -40.97
CA LEU A 101 -21.97 2.98 -39.82
C LEU A 101 -21.12 2.81 -38.55
N GLU A 102 -20.01 2.06 -38.61
CA GLU A 102 -19.10 1.91 -37.48
C GLU A 102 -18.45 3.23 -37.05
N ALA A 103 -18.07 4.09 -38.00
CA ALA A 103 -17.54 5.42 -37.70
C ALA A 103 -18.55 6.29 -36.94
N GLU A 104 -19.80 6.32 -37.41
CA GLU A 104 -20.90 7.05 -36.76
C GLU A 104 -21.25 6.49 -35.37
N VAL A 105 -21.21 5.16 -35.19
CA VAL A 105 -21.42 4.52 -33.89
C VAL A 105 -20.31 4.87 -32.91
N THR A 106 -19.07 4.94 -33.39
CA THR A 106 -17.92 5.34 -32.56
C THR A 106 -18.03 6.78 -32.08
N LEU A 107 -18.71 7.64 -32.85
CA LEU A 107 -19.01 9.02 -32.50
C LEU A 107 -20.31 9.20 -31.69
N HIS A 108 -21.03 8.11 -31.40
CA HIS A 108 -22.30 8.20 -30.69
C HIS A 108 -22.07 8.59 -29.22
N PRO A 109 -22.73 9.64 -28.70
CA PRO A 109 -22.49 10.14 -27.34
C PRO A 109 -22.62 9.07 -26.25
N GLU A 110 -23.68 8.26 -26.28
CA GLU A 110 -23.89 7.19 -25.28
C GLU A 110 -22.73 6.17 -25.27
N TYR A 111 -22.17 5.85 -26.43
CA TYR A 111 -21.04 4.92 -26.52
C TYR A 111 -19.75 5.57 -26.02
N GLN A 112 -19.51 6.84 -26.38
CA GLN A 112 -18.34 7.59 -25.92
C GLN A 112 -18.34 7.75 -24.38
N ASP A 113 -19.47 8.13 -23.80
CA ASP A 113 -19.62 8.30 -22.35
C ASP A 113 -19.37 6.97 -21.61
N ALA A 114 -19.95 5.88 -22.11
CA ALA A 114 -19.76 4.56 -21.53
C ALA A 114 -18.32 4.05 -21.67
N LEU A 115 -17.66 4.35 -22.79
CA LEU A 115 -16.26 4.00 -23.03
C LEU A 115 -15.31 4.79 -22.13
N GLU A 116 -15.54 6.10 -21.98
CA GLU A 116 -14.77 6.95 -21.07
C GLU A 116 -14.90 6.48 -19.62
N LEU A 117 -16.12 6.15 -19.20
CA LEU A 117 -16.38 5.63 -17.87
C LEU A 117 -15.69 4.29 -17.63
N SER A 118 -15.75 3.38 -18.61
CA SER A 118 -15.02 2.11 -18.59
C SER A 118 -13.50 2.31 -18.45
N ALA A 119 -12.94 3.26 -19.21
CA ALA A 119 -11.53 3.60 -19.12
C ALA A 119 -11.14 4.15 -17.74
N LYS A 120 -11.99 5.00 -17.14
CA LYS A 120 -11.78 5.54 -15.77
C LYS A 120 -11.74 4.44 -14.71
N TYR A 121 -12.69 3.51 -14.73
CA TYR A 121 -12.69 2.39 -13.77
C TYR A 121 -11.49 1.47 -13.96
N ARG A 122 -11.11 1.18 -15.23
CA ARG A 122 -9.91 0.41 -15.52
C ARG A 122 -8.64 1.07 -15.01
N MET A 123 -8.51 2.39 -15.20
CA MET A 123 -7.38 3.15 -14.67
C MET A 123 -7.29 3.00 -13.15
N ARG A 124 -8.42 3.14 -12.43
CA ARG A 124 -8.47 2.97 -10.98
C ARG A 124 -8.03 1.57 -10.54
N ALA A 125 -8.54 0.53 -11.19
CA ALA A 125 -8.13 -0.85 -10.91
C ALA A 125 -6.62 -1.04 -11.10
N GLU A 126 -6.07 -0.50 -12.19
CA GLU A 126 -4.65 -0.62 -12.50
C GLU A 126 -3.77 0.13 -11.48
N MET A 127 -4.18 1.32 -11.03
CA MET A 127 -3.46 2.04 -9.97
C MET A 127 -3.42 1.23 -8.66
N LEU A 128 -4.52 0.58 -8.29
CA LEU A 128 -4.58 -0.28 -7.10
C LEU A 128 -3.72 -1.55 -7.28
N ARG A 129 -3.69 -2.13 -8.48
CA ARG A 129 -2.79 -3.24 -8.82
C ARG A 129 -1.33 -2.85 -8.61
N GLN A 130 -0.93 -1.68 -9.08
CA GLN A 130 0.44 -1.19 -8.90
C GLN A 130 0.75 -0.83 -7.45
N SER A 131 -0.26 -0.42 -6.67
CA SER A 131 -0.13 -0.21 -5.22
C SER A 131 0.20 -1.50 -4.48
N LEU A 132 -0.38 -2.63 -4.89
CA LEU A 132 -0.05 -3.95 -4.35
C LEU A 132 1.40 -4.35 -4.66
N GLU A 133 1.90 -4.04 -5.85
CA GLU A 133 3.32 -4.26 -6.18
C GLU A 133 4.24 -3.38 -5.33
N ALA A 134 3.89 -2.12 -5.12
CA ALA A 134 4.64 -1.25 -4.22
C ALA A 134 4.65 -1.78 -2.77
N LEU A 135 3.54 -2.35 -2.30
CA LEU A 135 3.49 -2.98 -0.98
C LEU A 135 4.36 -4.25 -0.91
N LYS A 136 4.49 -5.03 -1.99
CA LYS A 136 5.44 -6.15 -2.03
C LYS A 136 6.89 -5.66 -1.94
N GLN A 137 7.22 -4.57 -2.63
CA GLN A 137 8.54 -3.93 -2.51
C GLN A 137 8.78 -3.43 -1.08
N ARG A 138 7.79 -2.79 -0.44
CA ARG A 138 7.86 -2.38 0.97
C ARG A 138 8.16 -3.55 1.90
N ARG A 139 7.47 -4.69 1.73
CA ARG A 139 7.73 -5.91 2.49
C ARG A 139 9.19 -6.34 2.35
N ASP A 140 9.73 -6.35 1.14
CA ASP A 140 11.11 -6.79 0.89
C ASP A 140 12.11 -5.84 1.56
N MET A 141 11.86 -4.53 1.55
CA MET A 141 12.66 -3.55 2.30
C MET A 141 12.58 -3.77 3.81
N LEU A 142 11.40 -4.05 4.37
CA LEU A 142 11.24 -4.34 5.80
C LEU A 142 12.03 -5.59 6.21
N VAL A 143 11.99 -6.64 5.39
CA VAL A 143 12.78 -7.87 5.62
C VAL A 143 14.28 -7.57 5.61
N GLN A 144 14.75 -6.75 4.66
CA GLN A 144 16.16 -6.34 4.61
C GLN A 144 16.56 -5.53 5.84
N LYS A 145 15.77 -4.51 6.22
CA LYS A 145 16.02 -3.71 7.42
C LYS A 145 16.04 -4.56 8.70
N GLY A 146 15.12 -5.52 8.81
CA GLY A 146 15.08 -6.44 9.95
C GLY A 146 16.32 -7.32 10.05
N LYS A 147 16.83 -7.82 8.91
CA LYS A 147 18.09 -8.58 8.86
C LYS A 147 19.28 -7.73 9.29
N SER A 148 19.42 -6.52 8.73
CA SER A 148 20.51 -5.61 9.10
C SER A 148 20.50 -5.29 10.60
N ARG A 149 19.34 -5.00 11.19
CA ARG A 149 19.22 -4.74 12.63
C ARG A 149 19.63 -5.95 13.48
N LEU A 150 19.30 -7.17 13.04
CA LEU A 150 19.72 -8.39 13.74
C LEU A 150 21.24 -8.61 13.62
N GLU A 151 21.84 -8.30 12.47
CA GLU A 151 23.28 -8.38 12.26
C GLU A 151 24.04 -7.36 13.10
N GLU A 152 23.56 -6.12 13.18
CA GLU A 152 24.09 -5.07 14.08
C GLU A 152 24.06 -5.55 15.53
N LEU A 153 22.92 -6.04 16.02
CA LEU A 153 22.80 -6.58 17.38
C LEU A 153 23.77 -7.74 17.64
N ARG A 154 23.97 -8.64 16.67
CA ARG A 154 24.94 -9.75 16.78
C ARG A 154 26.37 -9.23 16.86
N GLY A 155 26.73 -8.25 16.02
CA GLY A 155 28.04 -7.61 16.03
C GLY A 155 28.32 -6.90 17.36
N GLU A 156 27.36 -6.15 17.88
CA GLU A 156 27.46 -5.50 19.20
C GLU A 156 27.64 -6.51 20.33
N VAL A 157 26.88 -7.60 20.33
CA VAL A 157 27.02 -8.68 21.32
C VAL A 157 28.40 -9.33 21.22
N TYR A 158 28.91 -9.55 20.01
CA TYR A 158 30.24 -10.10 19.79
C TYR A 158 31.34 -9.20 20.36
N LEU A 159 31.33 -7.90 20.00
CA LEU A 159 32.29 -6.91 20.49
C LEU A 159 32.24 -6.79 22.02
N ARG A 160 31.04 -6.77 22.61
CA ARG A 160 30.87 -6.73 24.06
C ARG A 160 31.40 -7.99 24.74
N GLY A 161 31.24 -9.16 24.12
CA GLY A 161 31.79 -10.42 24.58
C GLY A 161 33.32 -10.45 24.55
N GLU A 162 33.93 -9.96 23.46
CA GLU A 162 35.39 -9.86 23.34
C GLU A 162 35.99 -8.89 24.36
N LEU A 163 35.40 -7.70 24.53
CA LEU A 163 35.80 -6.74 25.55
C LEU A 163 35.73 -7.37 26.95
N SER A 164 34.63 -8.04 27.28
CA SER A 164 34.47 -8.74 28.56
C SER A 164 35.54 -9.82 28.80
N LEU A 165 35.92 -10.57 27.77
CA LEU A 165 36.98 -11.58 27.87
C LEU A 165 38.38 -10.96 27.98
N ALA A 166 38.64 -9.89 27.23
CA ALA A 166 39.88 -9.13 27.31
C ALA A 166 40.05 -8.51 28.70
N ASP A 167 39.00 -7.93 29.26
CA ASP A 167 38.97 -7.35 30.61
C ASP A 167 39.23 -8.41 31.69
N LYS A 168 38.59 -9.58 31.57
CA LYS A 168 38.83 -10.72 32.48
C LYS A 168 40.28 -11.22 32.39
N LYS A 169 40.85 -11.31 31.20
CA LYS A 169 42.26 -11.70 30.99
C LYS A 169 43.23 -10.66 31.56
N ALA A 170 42.95 -9.38 31.35
CA ALA A 170 43.77 -8.29 31.89
C ALA A 170 43.75 -8.28 33.43
N HIS A 171 42.57 -8.46 34.03
CA HIS A 171 42.43 -8.55 35.48
C HIS A 171 43.13 -9.81 36.05
N ALA A 172 43.01 -10.96 35.39
CA ALA A 172 43.74 -12.17 35.79
C ALA A 172 45.26 -11.98 35.72
N LYS A 173 45.78 -11.34 34.65
CA LYS A 173 47.21 -11.01 34.53
C LYS A 173 47.70 -10.09 35.65
N ARG A 174 46.92 -9.06 36.02
CA ARG A 174 47.26 -8.16 37.14
C ARG A 174 47.34 -8.90 38.46
N LYS A 175 46.34 -9.73 38.79
CA LYS A 175 46.38 -10.55 40.01
C LYS A 175 47.55 -11.52 40.06
N ILE A 176 47.92 -12.12 38.93
CA ILE A 176 49.10 -13.00 38.85
C ILE A 176 50.38 -12.20 39.08
N ALA A 177 50.51 -11.01 38.49
CA ALA A 177 51.67 -10.14 38.69
C ALA A 177 51.80 -9.65 40.15
N GLU A 178 50.68 -9.30 40.79
CA GLU A 178 50.64 -8.92 42.21
C GLU A 178 51.03 -10.09 43.13
N ALA A 179 50.55 -11.31 42.83
CA ALA A 179 50.92 -12.51 43.58
C ALA A 179 52.38 -12.92 43.38
N GLN A 180 52.96 -12.67 42.20
CA GLN A 180 54.37 -12.95 41.90
C GLN A 180 55.31 -11.91 42.50
N GLY A 181 54.91 -10.64 42.57
CA GLY A 181 55.67 -9.59 43.26
C GLY A 181 55.75 -9.81 44.77
N ALA A 182 54.70 -10.37 45.38
CA ALA A 182 54.66 -10.67 46.81
C ALA A 182 55.50 -11.90 47.24
N MET A 183 55.96 -12.74 46.31
CA MET A 183 56.83 -13.91 46.58
C MET A 183 58.32 -13.65 46.28
N GLY A 184 58.69 -12.44 45.83
CA GLY A 184 60.07 -12.07 45.50
C GLY A 184 60.82 -11.30 46.59
N ASP A 185 60.14 -10.96 47.70
CA ASP A 185 60.67 -10.15 48.81
C ASP A 185 60.77 -10.97 50.14
N GLU A 186 61.11 -12.27 50.05
CA GLU A 186 61.63 -13.08 51.17
C GLU A 186 63.08 -13.51 50.86
#